data_AF-A0AAV1IGY6-F1
#
_entry.id   AF-A0AAV1IGY6-F1
#
_cell.length_a   1.000
_cell.length_b   1.000
_cell.length_c   1.000
_cell.angle_alpha   90.00
_cell.angle_beta   90.00
_cell.angle_gamma   90.00
#
_symmetry.space_group_name_H-M   'P 1'
#
loop_
_entity.id
_entity.type
_entity.pdbx_description
1 polymer ?
#
loop_
_entity_poly.entity_id
_entity_poly.type
_entity_poly.pdbx_seq_one_letter_code
_entity_poly.pdbx_strand_id
1 'polypeptide(L)'
;MPRWPVATAVALLMLAACVRSQPFTSIATGAAVSWSGIPNPTNADVIALYVQAPGTTVDTLAPLKFQWANRSPGYDQGSGSITFQVLNQRYPTFFVYFSNIQSNGVSNSYTSNKVIAVSKPIAITPNEPTQGHLSFTNITGQVVVQWTTRDVGTPVAQVGTASGTYTQTAAAVTNTYPRSEMVGPPANSFGYFDPGSLHYATLTGLAPNTQYFYRYGDSALALFSPEYSFTTPPLPAASASVKWLAWADAGQAVADGTNEYDYYDDYDELNSSPYGTDQQAYESAFDTWEIEQASDLGFVTQWDVYFEQYKPIYTLLPVMTLPGNHERDAPATGDRYYPLEKKTDSGGEAGFPYELRLKMPTPTQRSEWYSFNHGPVHFIQTSTEQPFGAGSPQWQFVVNDLQTVDRSVTPWVIVLF
;
A
#
# COMPACT_ATOMS: atom_id res chain seq x y z
N MET A 1 29.67 -7.39 -73.82
CA MET A 1 29.42 -8.07 -72.54
C MET A 1 30.60 -7.81 -71.62
N PRO A 2 30.36 -7.16 -70.47
CA PRO A 2 30.97 -7.64 -69.23
C PRO A 2 29.89 -7.78 -68.14
N ARG A 3 29.88 -8.95 -67.49
CA ARG A 3 29.12 -9.22 -66.27
C ARG A 3 29.90 -8.67 -65.07
N TRP A 4 29.25 -7.93 -64.20
CA TRP A 4 29.67 -7.66 -62.82
C TRP A 4 28.47 -7.92 -61.89
N PRO A 5 28.72 -8.34 -60.64
CA PRO A 5 27.83 -9.22 -59.90
C PRO A 5 26.62 -8.49 -59.34
N VAL A 6 25.48 -9.19 -59.33
CA VAL A 6 24.30 -8.84 -58.54
C VAL A 6 24.70 -9.02 -57.08
N ALA A 7 24.97 -7.92 -56.38
CA ALA A 7 24.98 -7.92 -54.92
C ALA A 7 23.53 -8.12 -54.47
N THR A 8 23.22 -9.33 -54.00
CA THR A 8 21.98 -9.61 -53.28
C THR A 8 22.02 -8.78 -52.00
N ALA A 9 21.41 -7.60 -52.02
CA ALA A 9 21.10 -6.87 -50.81
C ALA A 9 20.10 -7.72 -50.03
N VAL A 10 20.59 -8.52 -49.08
CA VAL A 10 19.77 -9.03 -47.99
C VAL A 10 19.36 -7.79 -47.21
N ALA A 11 18.16 -7.28 -47.50
CA ALA A 11 17.48 -6.36 -46.61
C ALA A 11 17.28 -7.12 -45.30
N LEU A 12 18.21 -6.94 -44.37
CA LEU A 12 18.00 -7.29 -42.98
C LEU A 12 16.82 -6.41 -42.55
N LEU A 13 15.61 -6.97 -42.51
CA LEU A 13 14.52 -6.34 -41.78
C LEU A 13 15.02 -6.29 -40.33
N MET A 14 15.60 -5.17 -39.93
CA MET A 14 15.70 -4.83 -38.53
C MET A 14 14.26 -4.70 -38.05
N LEU A 15 13.75 -5.76 -37.41
CA LEU A 15 12.52 -5.68 -36.66
C LEU A 15 12.73 -4.54 -35.65
N ALA A 16 11.93 -3.47 -35.78
CA ALA A 16 11.95 -2.39 -34.80
C ALA A 16 11.67 -2.99 -33.42
N ALA A 17 12.48 -2.62 -32.43
CA ALA A 17 12.25 -3.02 -31.04
C ALA A 17 10.81 -2.72 -30.65
N CYS A 18 10.12 -3.71 -30.12
CA CYS A 18 8.70 -3.60 -29.79
C CYS A 18 8.44 -4.27 -28.45
N VAL A 19 7.61 -3.63 -27.62
CA VAL A 19 7.04 -4.21 -26.41
C VAL A 19 5.53 -4.27 -26.60
N ARG A 20 4.92 -5.42 -26.29
CA ARG A 20 3.48 -5.65 -26.39
C ARG A 20 2.97 -6.22 -25.08
N SER A 21 1.95 -5.57 -24.52
CA SER A 21 1.11 -6.10 -23.45
C SER A 21 -0.21 -6.58 -24.05
N GLN A 22 -0.78 -7.64 -23.48
CA GLN A 22 -2.15 -8.06 -23.77
C GLN A 22 -3.13 -7.30 -22.87
N PRO A 23 -4.31 -6.87 -23.37
CA PRO A 23 -5.36 -6.33 -22.51
C PRO A 23 -5.96 -7.44 -21.63
N PHE A 24 -6.29 -7.11 -20.38
CA PHE A 24 -6.90 -8.04 -19.41
C PHE A 24 -8.15 -7.44 -18.78
N THR A 25 -9.05 -8.31 -18.34
CA THR A 25 -10.38 -7.96 -17.81
C THR A 25 -10.44 -7.99 -16.27
N SER A 26 -9.37 -8.42 -15.58
CA SER A 26 -9.29 -8.35 -14.12
C SER A 26 -7.83 -8.35 -13.59
N ILE A 27 -7.65 -7.69 -12.45
CA ILE A 27 -6.37 -7.50 -11.72
C ILE A 27 -5.71 -8.83 -11.30
N ALA A 28 -6.47 -9.92 -11.24
CA ALA A 28 -6.03 -11.23 -10.69
C ALA A 28 -5.27 -12.15 -11.66
N THR A 29 -5.15 -11.82 -12.96
CA THR A 29 -4.59 -12.76 -13.97
C THR A 29 -3.21 -12.38 -14.54
N GLY A 30 -2.67 -11.22 -14.15
CA GLY A 30 -1.37 -10.74 -14.61
C GLY A 30 -1.38 -10.27 -16.09
N ALA A 31 -0.62 -9.23 -16.37
CA ALA A 31 -0.33 -8.72 -17.69
C ALA A 31 0.90 -9.44 -18.25
N ALA A 32 0.70 -10.31 -19.24
CA ALA A 32 1.81 -10.81 -20.04
C ALA A 32 2.38 -9.67 -20.91
N VAL A 33 3.65 -9.35 -20.69
CA VAL A 33 4.44 -8.43 -21.52
C VAL A 33 5.45 -9.23 -22.32
N SER A 34 5.48 -8.99 -23.62
CA SER A 34 6.43 -9.60 -24.55
C SER A 34 7.22 -8.54 -25.31
N TRP A 35 8.45 -8.85 -25.66
CA TRP A 35 9.30 -7.99 -26.47
C TRP A 35 10.00 -8.76 -27.58
N SER A 36 10.38 -8.05 -28.64
CA SER A 36 11.18 -8.58 -29.74
C SER A 36 11.94 -7.47 -30.46
N GLY A 37 12.99 -7.85 -31.21
CA GLY A 37 13.79 -6.92 -31.99
C GLY A 37 14.72 -6.04 -31.14
N ILE A 38 15.06 -6.46 -29.92
CA ILE A 38 16.00 -5.71 -29.06
C ILE A 38 17.42 -5.87 -29.61
N PRO A 39 18.11 -4.77 -29.96
CA PRO A 39 19.47 -4.83 -30.47
C PRO A 39 20.46 -5.01 -29.32
N ASN A 40 21.39 -5.97 -29.45
CA ASN A 40 22.48 -6.21 -28.50
C ASN A 40 22.01 -6.33 -27.03
N PRO A 41 21.09 -7.27 -26.73
CA PRO A 41 20.54 -7.41 -25.39
C PRO A 41 21.64 -7.72 -24.37
N THR A 42 21.52 -7.17 -23.16
CA THR A 42 22.48 -7.37 -22.08
C THR A 42 21.84 -7.90 -20.81
N ASN A 43 22.64 -8.52 -19.92
CA ASN A 43 22.14 -8.98 -18.62
C ASN A 43 21.67 -7.83 -17.71
N ALA A 44 21.96 -6.58 -18.09
CA ALA A 44 21.53 -5.38 -17.40
C ALA A 44 20.26 -4.75 -18.02
N ASP A 45 19.62 -5.42 -18.98
CA ASP A 45 18.39 -4.94 -19.58
C ASP A 45 17.19 -5.28 -18.69
N VAL A 46 16.22 -4.38 -18.65
CA VAL A 46 15.09 -4.43 -17.72
C VAL A 46 13.79 -4.12 -18.45
N ILE A 47 12.75 -4.90 -18.15
CA ILE A 47 11.37 -4.54 -18.45
C ILE A 47 10.74 -3.96 -17.18
N ALA A 48 10.27 -2.71 -17.26
CA ALA A 48 9.77 -1.97 -16.10
C ALA A 48 8.35 -1.47 -16.34
N LEU A 49 7.52 -1.50 -15.29
CA LEU A 49 6.15 -1.03 -15.28
C LEU A 49 6.11 0.42 -14.77
N TYR A 50 5.45 1.28 -15.53
CA TYR A 50 5.27 2.69 -15.24
C TYR A 50 3.80 3.07 -15.26
N VAL A 51 3.49 4.22 -14.66
CA VAL A 51 2.16 4.83 -14.64
C VAL A 51 2.14 6.10 -15.50
N GLN A 52 1.08 6.25 -16.29
CA GLN A 52 0.84 7.39 -17.18
C GLN A 52 0.02 8.46 -16.44
N ALA A 53 0.64 9.11 -15.46
CA ALA A 53 0.03 10.20 -14.70
C ALA A 53 0.49 11.58 -15.21
N PRO A 54 -0.31 12.64 -15.00
CA PRO A 54 0.10 14.00 -15.34
C PRO A 54 1.43 14.38 -14.69
N GLY A 55 2.37 14.90 -15.48
CA GLY A 55 3.67 15.36 -14.98
C GLY A 55 4.66 14.25 -14.63
N THR A 56 4.36 12.98 -14.89
CA THR A 56 5.30 11.86 -14.70
C THR A 56 5.96 11.44 -16.02
N THR A 57 7.24 11.11 -15.93
CA THR A 57 8.06 10.55 -17.01
C THR A 57 8.99 9.51 -16.41
N VAL A 58 9.66 8.72 -17.25
CA VAL A 58 10.68 7.76 -16.78
C VAL A 58 11.84 8.46 -16.04
N ASP A 59 12.13 9.72 -16.35
CA ASP A 59 13.20 10.47 -15.71
C ASP A 59 12.81 11.01 -14.33
N THR A 60 11.51 11.16 -14.06
CA THR A 60 10.98 11.87 -12.88
C THR A 60 10.27 10.97 -11.88
N LEU A 61 10.08 9.70 -12.20
CA LEU A 61 9.36 8.73 -11.37
C LEU A 61 10.09 7.39 -11.42
N ALA A 62 10.22 6.72 -10.29
CA ALA A 62 10.68 5.34 -10.23
C ALA A 62 9.67 4.40 -10.93
N PRO A 63 10.12 3.32 -11.58
CA PRO A 63 9.20 2.27 -11.98
C PRO A 63 8.39 1.75 -10.79
N LEU A 64 7.11 1.46 -11.01
CA LEU A 64 6.26 0.79 -10.02
C LEU A 64 6.86 -0.54 -9.60
N LYS A 65 7.42 -1.26 -10.59
CA LYS A 65 8.18 -2.49 -10.45
C LYS A 65 8.89 -2.84 -11.74
N PHE A 66 9.79 -3.79 -11.72
CA PHE A 66 10.59 -4.18 -12.86
C PHE A 66 11.08 -5.62 -12.79
N GLN A 67 11.56 -6.16 -13.91
CA GLN A 67 12.22 -7.45 -13.95
C GLN A 67 13.37 -7.45 -14.94
N TRP A 68 14.45 -8.15 -14.59
CA TRP A 68 15.58 -8.34 -15.49
C TRP A 68 15.15 -9.16 -16.70
N ALA A 69 15.44 -8.67 -17.90
CA ALA A 69 15.01 -9.30 -19.14
C ALA A 69 15.59 -10.72 -19.30
N ASN A 70 16.76 -10.98 -18.72
CA ASN A 70 17.43 -12.28 -18.72
C ASN A 70 16.72 -13.39 -17.93
N ARG A 71 15.64 -13.06 -17.19
CA ARG A 71 14.73 -14.05 -16.60
C ARG A 71 13.87 -14.76 -17.65
N SER A 72 13.76 -14.20 -18.86
CA SER A 72 12.97 -14.80 -19.94
C SER A 72 13.82 -15.59 -20.92
N PRO A 73 13.43 -16.82 -21.31
CA PRO A 73 14.06 -17.51 -22.43
C PRO A 73 14.02 -16.68 -23.72
N GLY A 74 15.14 -16.63 -24.45
CA GLY A 74 15.26 -15.91 -25.72
C GLY A 74 15.67 -14.45 -25.60
N TYR A 75 15.91 -13.94 -24.38
CA TYR A 75 16.35 -12.56 -24.14
C TYR A 75 17.64 -12.23 -24.92
N ASP A 76 18.56 -13.20 -24.98
CA ASP A 76 19.85 -13.13 -25.68
C ASP A 76 19.69 -13.05 -27.21
N GLN A 77 18.53 -13.45 -27.72
CA GLN A 77 18.11 -13.31 -29.13
C GLN A 77 17.31 -12.02 -29.37
N GLY A 78 17.22 -11.15 -28.36
CA GLY A 78 16.51 -9.88 -28.42
C GLY A 78 14.99 -10.01 -28.32
N SER A 79 14.48 -11.09 -27.71
CA SER A 79 13.05 -11.36 -27.54
C SER A 79 12.73 -11.97 -26.17
N GLY A 80 11.49 -11.92 -25.73
CA GLY A 80 11.13 -12.56 -24.46
C GLY A 80 9.72 -12.21 -24.02
N SER A 81 9.32 -12.82 -22.91
CA SER A 81 8.04 -12.58 -22.25
C SER A 81 8.15 -12.79 -20.75
N ILE A 82 7.50 -11.90 -19.98
CA ILE A 82 7.35 -11.98 -18.52
C ILE A 82 5.91 -11.61 -18.18
N THR A 83 5.37 -12.15 -17.10
CA THR A 83 4.05 -11.78 -16.58
C THR A 83 4.21 -10.90 -15.36
N PHE A 84 3.46 -9.79 -15.31
CA PHE A 84 3.40 -8.89 -14.17
C PHE A 84 1.98 -8.83 -13.62
N GLN A 85 1.76 -8.94 -12.32
CA GLN A 85 0.50 -8.54 -11.68
C GLN A 85 0.40 -7.01 -11.72
N VAL A 86 -0.58 -6.45 -12.42
CA VAL A 86 -0.71 -4.99 -12.55
C VAL A 86 -1.83 -4.50 -11.66
N LEU A 87 -1.49 -3.61 -10.72
CA LEU A 87 -2.44 -2.98 -9.81
C LEU A 87 -3.11 -1.76 -10.46
N ASN A 88 -4.32 -1.46 -10.00
CA ASN A 88 -5.00 -0.22 -10.36
C ASN A 88 -4.42 0.96 -9.55
N GLN A 89 -3.46 1.65 -10.15
CA GLN A 89 -2.74 2.80 -9.58
C GLN A 89 -3.37 4.14 -10.01
N ARG A 90 -4.71 4.21 -10.16
CA ARG A 90 -5.49 5.40 -10.54
C ARG A 90 -5.26 5.93 -11.98
N TYR A 91 -4.19 5.54 -12.65
CA TYR A 91 -3.88 5.92 -14.02
C TYR A 91 -3.47 4.72 -14.88
N PRO A 92 -3.62 4.81 -16.22
CA PRO A 92 -3.15 3.76 -17.13
C PRO A 92 -1.68 3.44 -16.90
N THR A 93 -1.32 2.17 -16.98
CA THR A 93 0.06 1.72 -16.82
C THR A 93 0.66 1.28 -18.16
N PHE A 94 1.97 1.27 -18.28
CA PHE A 94 2.65 0.85 -19.50
C PHE A 94 4.02 0.27 -19.17
N PHE A 95 4.54 -0.56 -20.08
CA PHE A 95 5.86 -1.16 -19.94
C PHE A 95 6.90 -0.41 -20.75
N VAL A 96 8.10 -0.34 -20.19
CA VAL A 96 9.27 0.25 -20.84
C VAL A 96 10.42 -0.75 -20.78
N TYR A 97 11.01 -1.04 -21.93
CA TYR A 97 12.25 -1.81 -22.01
C TYR A 97 13.44 -0.85 -21.97
N PHE A 98 14.29 -1.01 -20.96
CA PHE A 98 15.53 -0.26 -20.81
C PHE A 98 16.73 -1.14 -21.09
N SER A 99 17.77 -0.54 -21.64
CA SER A 99 19.09 -1.17 -21.75
C SER A 99 20.05 -0.68 -20.68
N ASN A 100 20.95 -1.54 -20.21
CA ASN A 100 22.07 -1.17 -19.33
C ASN A 100 21.66 -0.40 -18.06
N ILE A 101 20.66 -0.91 -17.34
CA ILE A 101 20.26 -0.41 -16.03
C ILE A 101 21.28 -0.86 -14.99
N GLN A 102 21.71 0.10 -14.15
CA GLN A 102 22.53 -0.14 -12.98
C GLN A 102 21.68 0.22 -11.77
N SER A 103 21.04 -0.78 -11.16
CA SER A 103 20.29 -0.53 -9.93
C SER A 103 21.28 -0.39 -8.77
N ASN A 104 21.20 0.73 -8.05
CA ASN A 104 21.98 0.97 -6.83
C ASN A 104 21.12 1.43 -5.66
N GLY A 105 19.78 1.39 -5.77
CA GLY A 105 18.82 1.79 -4.73
C GLY A 105 18.78 3.28 -4.38
N VAL A 106 19.82 4.05 -4.67
CA VAL A 106 20.00 5.44 -4.18
C VAL A 106 19.74 6.50 -5.26
N SER A 107 19.68 6.12 -6.54
CA SER A 107 19.47 7.05 -7.65
C SER A 107 18.54 6.48 -8.72
N ASN A 108 17.76 7.34 -9.39
CA ASN A 108 16.98 6.92 -10.56
C ASN A 108 17.93 6.60 -11.72
N SER A 109 18.13 5.31 -11.99
CA SER A 109 18.95 4.83 -13.11
C SER A 109 18.15 4.62 -14.38
N TYR A 110 16.81 4.69 -14.29
CA TYR A 110 15.87 4.58 -15.38
C TYR A 110 15.71 5.95 -16.03
N THR A 111 16.31 6.12 -17.19
CA THR A 111 16.42 7.42 -17.86
C THR A 111 16.02 7.29 -19.32
N SER A 112 15.48 8.37 -19.89
CA SER A 112 14.93 8.38 -21.25
C SER A 112 15.94 8.02 -22.33
N ASN A 113 17.22 8.30 -22.12
CA ASN A 113 18.31 7.90 -23.04
C ASN A 113 18.61 6.38 -23.03
N LYS A 114 18.09 5.63 -22.07
CA LYS A 114 18.22 4.16 -21.99
C LYS A 114 17.00 3.40 -22.49
N VAL A 115 15.93 4.11 -22.84
CA VAL A 115 14.68 3.52 -23.35
C VAL A 115 14.91 2.95 -24.75
N ILE A 116 14.58 1.67 -24.92
CA ILE A 116 14.65 0.98 -26.22
C ILE A 116 13.25 0.86 -26.84
N ALA A 117 12.23 0.54 -26.03
CA ALA A 117 10.87 0.37 -26.50
C ALA A 117 9.85 0.63 -25.38
N VAL A 118 8.65 1.06 -25.78
CA VAL A 118 7.52 1.37 -24.89
C VAL A 118 6.28 0.64 -25.37
N SER A 119 5.53 0.02 -24.47
CA SER A 119 4.27 -0.65 -24.80
C SER A 119 3.15 0.36 -25.00
N LYS A 120 2.02 -0.12 -25.55
CA LYS A 120 0.76 0.63 -25.41
C LYS A 120 0.34 0.70 -23.94
N PRO A 121 -0.33 1.78 -23.51
CA PRO A 121 -0.95 1.83 -22.20
C PRO A 121 -1.99 0.74 -22.01
N ILE A 122 -2.05 0.24 -20.79
CA ILE A 122 -3.03 -0.70 -20.26
C ILE A 122 -4.10 0.14 -19.58
N ALA A 123 -5.34 -0.03 -20.03
CA ALA A 123 -6.48 0.67 -19.44
C ALA A 123 -6.77 0.15 -18.03
N ILE A 124 -7.26 1.04 -17.17
CA ILE A 124 -7.68 0.76 -15.80
C ILE A 124 -9.00 1.49 -15.54
N THR A 125 -9.62 1.24 -14.38
CA THR A 125 -10.80 1.97 -13.91
C THR A 125 -10.37 3.04 -12.90
N PRO A 126 -10.20 4.31 -13.27
CA PRO A 126 -9.47 5.27 -12.43
C PRO A 126 -10.06 5.55 -11.04
N ASN A 127 -11.38 5.41 -10.91
CA ASN A 127 -12.10 5.68 -9.66
C ASN A 127 -12.58 4.42 -8.95
N GLU A 128 -12.08 3.24 -9.34
CA GLU A 128 -12.29 2.02 -8.56
C GLU A 128 -11.83 2.28 -7.12
N PRO A 129 -12.69 2.08 -6.10
CA PRO A 129 -12.26 2.17 -4.72
C PRO A 129 -11.24 1.08 -4.42
N THR A 130 -10.03 1.49 -4.05
CA THR A 130 -8.90 0.60 -3.73
C THR A 130 -8.48 0.81 -2.28
N GLN A 131 -7.58 -0.04 -1.78
CA GLN A 131 -7.04 0.06 -0.42
C GLN A 131 -8.11 0.06 0.69
N GLY A 132 -9.19 -0.69 0.50
CA GLY A 132 -10.25 -0.81 1.49
C GLY A 132 -9.74 -1.44 2.77
N HIS A 133 -9.91 -0.75 3.90
CA HIS A 133 -9.53 -1.29 5.20
C HIS A 133 -10.35 -0.71 6.35
N LEU A 134 -10.32 -1.41 7.49
CA LEU A 134 -11.09 -1.10 8.68
C LEU A 134 -10.16 -0.73 9.85
N SER A 135 -10.59 0.17 10.72
CA SER A 135 -9.98 0.40 12.03
C SER A 135 -11.04 0.69 13.10
N PHE A 136 -10.69 0.49 14.36
CA PHE A 136 -11.53 0.91 15.48
C PHE A 136 -11.32 2.38 15.84
N THR A 137 -12.30 2.89 16.57
CA THR A 137 -12.13 4.12 17.35
C THR A 137 -12.02 3.78 18.84
N ASN A 138 -11.80 4.78 19.68
CA ASN A 138 -11.94 4.62 21.13
C ASN A 138 -13.40 4.63 21.63
N ILE A 139 -14.39 4.65 20.71
CA ILE A 139 -15.82 4.65 21.01
C ILE A 139 -16.46 3.32 20.57
N THR A 140 -17.08 2.62 21.53
CA THR A 140 -17.83 1.39 21.27
C THR A 140 -18.95 1.61 20.26
N GLY A 141 -19.11 0.66 19.33
CA GLY A 141 -20.11 0.74 18.27
C GLY A 141 -19.72 1.69 17.13
N GLN A 142 -18.44 2.07 17.04
CA GLN A 142 -17.90 2.78 15.89
C GLN A 142 -16.80 1.98 15.20
N VAL A 143 -16.82 1.99 13.87
CA VAL A 143 -15.79 1.42 12.99
C VAL A 143 -15.51 2.43 11.88
N VAL A 144 -14.24 2.62 11.56
CA VAL A 144 -13.80 3.48 10.45
C VAL A 144 -13.59 2.61 9.23
N VAL A 145 -14.18 3.01 8.10
CA VAL A 145 -13.94 2.42 6.77
C VAL A 145 -13.09 3.39 5.97
N GLN A 146 -12.00 2.90 5.39
CA GLN A 146 -11.00 3.72 4.70
C GLN A 146 -10.72 3.17 3.30
N TRP A 147 -10.51 4.03 2.31
CA TRP A 147 -10.23 3.63 0.93
C TRP A 147 -9.62 4.79 0.12
N THR A 148 -9.11 4.47 -1.07
CA THR A 148 -8.48 5.42 -1.99
C THR A 148 -9.22 5.46 -3.32
N THR A 149 -9.40 6.65 -3.89
CA THR A 149 -9.87 6.87 -5.28
C THR A 149 -9.02 7.93 -5.98
N ARG A 150 -9.25 8.19 -7.27
CA ARG A 150 -8.60 9.31 -7.98
C ARG A 150 -9.40 10.60 -7.83
N ASP A 151 -10.64 10.59 -8.32
CA ASP A 151 -11.53 11.74 -8.40
C ASP A 151 -12.57 11.70 -7.26
N VAL A 152 -12.97 12.88 -6.77
CA VAL A 152 -13.92 13.00 -5.64
C VAL A 152 -15.28 13.48 -6.14
N GLY A 153 -16.31 12.68 -5.94
CA GLY A 153 -17.72 13.07 -6.04
C GLY A 153 -18.34 13.18 -4.64
N THR A 154 -19.13 12.18 -4.25
CA THR A 154 -19.74 12.06 -2.93
C THR A 154 -19.32 10.73 -2.29
N PRO A 155 -18.11 10.65 -1.72
CA PRO A 155 -17.58 9.44 -1.11
C PRO A 155 -18.36 9.06 0.15
N VAL A 156 -18.79 7.80 0.22
CA VAL A 156 -19.61 7.27 1.32
C VAL A 156 -19.27 5.81 1.63
N ALA A 157 -19.46 5.42 2.89
CA ALA A 157 -19.54 4.02 3.30
C ALA A 157 -21.00 3.67 3.61
N GLN A 158 -21.42 2.46 3.25
CA GLN A 158 -22.78 1.95 3.47
C GLN A 158 -22.72 0.64 4.23
N VAL A 159 -23.60 0.44 5.20
CA VAL A 159 -23.58 -0.73 6.08
C VAL A 159 -25.00 -1.20 6.44
N GLY A 160 -25.17 -2.49 6.67
CA GLY A 160 -26.40 -3.10 7.20
C GLY A 160 -26.18 -4.50 7.73
N THR A 161 -27.20 -5.10 8.35
CA THR A 161 -27.12 -6.44 8.98
C THR A 161 -27.54 -7.57 8.04
N ALA A 162 -27.82 -7.27 6.78
CA ALA A 162 -28.19 -8.26 5.77
C ALA A 162 -27.47 -7.94 4.46
N SER A 163 -26.87 -8.96 3.84
CA SER A 163 -26.16 -8.85 2.57
C SER A 163 -27.03 -8.17 1.49
N GLY A 164 -26.44 -7.24 0.75
CA GLY A 164 -27.10 -6.42 -0.27
C GLY A 164 -28.07 -5.37 0.26
N THR A 165 -28.25 -5.25 1.59
CA THR A 165 -29.20 -4.29 2.21
C THR A 165 -28.47 -3.38 3.19
N TYR A 166 -28.19 -2.15 2.77
CA TYR A 166 -27.52 -1.15 3.59
C TYR A 166 -28.51 -0.17 4.21
N THR A 167 -28.67 -0.23 5.53
CA THR A 167 -29.62 0.59 6.30
C THR A 167 -29.01 1.88 6.83
N GLN A 168 -27.68 1.99 6.83
CA GLN A 168 -26.94 3.18 7.23
C GLN A 168 -25.98 3.59 6.12
N THR A 169 -25.78 4.90 5.97
CA THR A 169 -24.78 5.52 5.11
C THR A 169 -24.02 6.56 5.91
N ALA A 170 -22.69 6.52 5.84
CA ALA A 170 -21.80 7.51 6.44
C ALA A 170 -21.08 8.28 5.33
N ALA A 171 -21.08 9.61 5.44
CA ALA A 171 -20.29 10.47 4.57
C ALA A 171 -18.80 10.34 4.90
N ALA A 172 -17.95 10.32 3.88
CA ALA A 172 -16.50 10.29 4.08
C ALA A 172 -15.92 11.70 4.22
N VAL A 173 -14.84 11.79 4.99
CA VAL A 173 -13.86 12.87 4.90
C VAL A 173 -12.81 12.46 3.89
N THR A 174 -12.34 13.40 3.07
CA THR A 174 -11.34 13.17 2.05
C THR A 174 -10.10 14.01 2.31
N ASN A 175 -8.94 13.37 2.30
CA ASN A 175 -7.62 13.96 2.45
C ASN A 175 -6.72 13.57 1.27
N THR A 176 -5.54 14.18 1.21
CA THR A 176 -4.43 13.80 0.34
C THR A 176 -3.15 14.41 0.91
N TYR A 177 -1.99 14.06 0.36
CA TYR A 177 -0.73 14.72 0.68
C TYR A 177 0.02 15.09 -0.60
N PRO A 178 0.39 16.37 -0.78
CA PRO A 178 1.23 16.79 -1.88
C PRO A 178 2.70 16.41 -1.63
N ARG A 179 3.49 16.37 -2.71
CA ARG A 179 4.95 16.17 -2.66
C ARG A 179 5.65 17.10 -1.67
N SER A 180 5.12 18.31 -1.47
CA SER A 180 5.70 19.31 -0.58
C SER A 180 5.64 18.95 0.91
N GLU A 181 4.82 17.98 1.33
CA GLU A 181 4.83 17.47 2.70
C GLU A 181 5.98 16.49 2.93
N MET A 182 6.49 15.85 1.87
CA MET A 182 7.62 14.93 1.97
C MET A 182 8.91 15.71 2.21
N VAL A 183 9.68 15.29 3.22
CA VAL A 183 10.78 16.09 3.78
C VAL A 183 12.15 15.74 3.20
N GLY A 184 12.24 14.68 2.42
CA GLY A 184 13.51 14.22 1.82
C GLY A 184 13.32 13.26 0.65
N PRO A 185 14.39 12.97 -0.11
CA PRO A 185 14.38 11.95 -1.14
C PRO A 185 14.48 10.54 -0.53
N PRO A 186 13.91 9.51 -1.20
CA PRO A 186 13.24 9.60 -2.49
C PRO A 186 11.81 10.15 -2.44
N ALA A 187 11.15 10.20 -1.27
CA ALA A 187 9.73 10.56 -1.10
C ALA A 187 9.33 11.92 -1.68
N ASN A 188 10.22 12.91 -1.68
CA ASN A 188 9.95 14.23 -2.26
C ASN A 188 10.47 14.41 -3.71
N SER A 189 10.92 13.33 -4.34
CA SER A 189 11.60 13.35 -5.64
C SER A 189 11.05 12.28 -6.59
N PHE A 190 11.89 11.35 -7.04
CA PHE A 190 11.51 10.29 -7.99
C PHE A 190 10.74 9.13 -7.33
N GLY A 191 10.73 9.03 -6.00
CA GLY A 191 9.85 8.10 -5.27
C GLY A 191 8.43 8.64 -5.08
N TYR A 192 8.21 9.95 -5.26
CA TYR A 192 6.89 10.53 -5.08
C TYR A 192 5.92 10.13 -6.20
N PHE A 193 4.77 9.59 -5.78
CA PHE A 193 3.60 9.45 -6.62
C PHE A 193 2.37 10.04 -5.92
N ASP A 194 1.49 10.67 -6.70
CA ASP A 194 0.25 11.24 -6.15
C ASP A 194 -0.61 10.11 -5.55
N PRO A 195 -0.94 10.15 -4.24
CA PRO A 195 -1.69 9.10 -3.57
C PRO A 195 -3.17 9.08 -3.97
N GLY A 196 -3.63 10.08 -4.72
CA GLY A 196 -5.04 10.30 -5.01
C GLY A 196 -5.79 10.89 -3.82
N SER A 197 -7.05 10.50 -3.71
CA SER A 197 -7.98 10.95 -2.68
C SER A 197 -8.14 9.84 -1.64
N LEU A 198 -7.72 10.13 -0.42
CA LEU A 198 -7.74 9.23 0.73
C LEU A 198 -9.01 9.50 1.53
N HIS A 199 -9.92 8.53 1.59
CA HIS A 199 -11.22 8.67 2.23
C HIS A 199 -11.27 7.88 3.52
N TYR A 200 -11.93 8.45 4.54
CA TYR A 200 -12.39 7.68 5.69
C TYR A 200 -13.82 8.07 6.08
N ALA A 201 -14.63 7.08 6.45
CA ALA A 201 -16.00 7.27 6.93
C ALA A 201 -16.20 6.49 8.24
N THR A 202 -16.78 7.14 9.24
CA THR A 202 -17.07 6.50 10.54
C THR A 202 -18.49 5.98 10.55
N LEU A 203 -18.64 4.65 10.60
CA LEU A 203 -19.90 3.98 10.91
C LEU A 203 -20.14 4.08 12.41
N THR A 204 -21.36 4.40 12.84
CA THR A 204 -21.67 4.69 14.25
C THR A 204 -22.96 4.02 14.70
N GLY A 205 -23.08 3.79 16.02
CA GLY A 205 -24.28 3.17 16.59
C GLY A 205 -24.42 1.69 16.23
N LEU A 206 -23.32 1.01 15.93
CA LEU A 206 -23.29 -0.40 15.64
C LEU A 206 -23.51 -1.22 16.93
N ALA A 207 -24.35 -2.25 16.85
CA ALA A 207 -24.58 -3.16 17.96
C ALA A 207 -23.31 -4.01 18.19
N PRO A 208 -22.98 -4.38 19.44
CA PRO A 208 -21.86 -5.27 19.74
C PRO A 208 -22.14 -6.70 19.26
N ASN A 209 -21.10 -7.51 19.04
CA ASN A 209 -21.20 -8.91 18.62
C ASN A 209 -22.14 -9.13 17.41
N THR A 210 -22.12 -8.21 16.45
CA THR A 210 -23.05 -8.21 15.34
C THR A 210 -22.28 -8.20 14.03
N GLN A 211 -22.63 -9.11 13.13
CA GLN A 211 -22.10 -9.12 11.77
C GLN A 211 -22.77 -8.03 10.95
N TYR A 212 -21.95 -7.26 10.24
CA TYR A 212 -22.37 -6.20 9.34
C TYR A 212 -21.81 -6.44 7.94
N PHE A 213 -22.65 -6.22 6.93
CA PHE A 213 -22.29 -6.19 5.52
C PHE A 213 -22.13 -4.74 5.10
N TYR A 214 -21.04 -4.44 4.41
CA TYR A 214 -20.70 -3.07 4.06
C TYR A 214 -20.04 -2.97 2.68
N ARG A 215 -20.10 -1.76 2.13
CA ARG A 215 -19.35 -1.36 0.93
C ARG A 215 -18.96 0.10 1.04
N TYR A 216 -17.97 0.51 0.28
CA TYR A 216 -17.47 1.88 0.24
C TYR A 216 -17.26 2.33 -1.20
N GLY A 217 -17.25 3.63 -1.44
CA GLY A 217 -17.04 4.18 -2.77
C GLY A 217 -17.64 5.56 -2.90
N ASP A 218 -18.14 5.88 -4.09
CA ASP A 218 -18.65 7.20 -4.43
C ASP A 218 -20.07 7.11 -5.01
N SER A 219 -21.01 7.72 -4.29
CA SER A 219 -22.43 7.71 -4.66
C SER A 219 -22.75 8.60 -5.86
N ALA A 220 -21.99 9.67 -6.10
CA ALA A 220 -22.16 10.54 -7.26
C ALA A 220 -21.59 9.90 -8.53
N LEU A 221 -20.50 9.13 -8.40
CA LEU A 221 -19.91 8.35 -9.50
C LEU A 221 -20.59 6.99 -9.72
N ALA A 222 -21.52 6.60 -8.84
CA ALA A 222 -22.18 5.29 -8.83
C ALA A 222 -21.18 4.11 -8.89
N LEU A 223 -20.05 4.26 -8.20
CA LEU A 223 -18.95 3.31 -8.22
C LEU A 223 -18.60 2.91 -6.79
N PHE A 224 -18.81 1.64 -6.47
CA PHE A 224 -18.60 1.07 -5.15
C PHE A 224 -17.67 -0.13 -5.24
N SER A 225 -17.00 -0.42 -4.13
CA SER A 225 -16.33 -1.68 -3.89
C SER A 225 -17.30 -2.86 -4.00
N PRO A 226 -16.78 -4.09 -4.12
CA PRO A 226 -17.53 -5.28 -3.71
C PRO A 226 -18.09 -5.13 -2.29
N GLU A 227 -19.09 -5.95 -1.97
CA GLU A 227 -19.55 -6.08 -0.59
C GLU A 227 -18.56 -6.92 0.22
N TYR A 228 -18.30 -6.45 1.44
CA TYR A 228 -17.51 -7.14 2.45
C TYR A 228 -18.32 -7.25 3.74
N SER A 229 -17.78 -7.93 4.74
CA SER A 229 -18.41 -8.03 6.06
C SER A 229 -17.37 -8.00 7.18
N PHE A 230 -17.77 -7.48 8.34
CA PHE A 230 -17.00 -7.57 9.58
C PHE A 230 -17.94 -7.84 10.75
N THR A 231 -17.38 -8.26 11.89
CA THR A 231 -18.14 -8.45 13.14
C THR A 231 -17.66 -7.42 14.17
N THR A 232 -18.59 -6.71 14.80
CA THR A 232 -18.25 -5.78 15.88
C THR A 232 -17.85 -6.54 17.15
N PRO A 233 -16.91 -5.99 17.95
CA PRO A 233 -16.46 -6.66 19.17
C PRO A 233 -17.55 -6.69 20.25
N PRO A 234 -17.38 -7.54 21.28
CA PRO A 234 -18.20 -7.47 22.48
C PRO A 234 -18.00 -6.14 23.21
N LEU A 235 -18.97 -5.78 24.05
CA LEU A 235 -18.80 -4.67 24.99
C LEU A 235 -17.64 -4.97 25.95
N PRO A 236 -16.92 -3.93 26.43
CA PRO A 236 -15.92 -4.11 27.47
C PRO A 236 -16.51 -4.76 28.73
N ALA A 237 -15.97 -5.92 29.10
CA ALA A 237 -16.38 -6.68 30.28
C ALA A 237 -15.32 -7.73 30.63
N ALA A 238 -15.11 -7.97 31.92
CA ALA A 238 -14.11 -8.95 32.37
C ALA A 238 -14.44 -10.39 31.95
N SER A 239 -15.71 -10.68 31.66
CA SER A 239 -16.17 -11.98 31.16
C SER A 239 -16.21 -12.09 29.64
N ALA A 240 -15.92 -11.01 28.90
CA ALA A 240 -15.84 -11.06 27.45
C ALA A 240 -14.61 -11.88 27.02
N SER A 241 -14.71 -12.50 25.85
CA SER A 241 -13.59 -13.20 25.21
C SER A 241 -13.31 -12.52 23.88
N VAL A 242 -12.03 -12.29 23.61
CA VAL A 242 -11.55 -11.74 22.33
C VAL A 242 -10.32 -12.51 21.90
N LYS A 243 -10.11 -12.60 20.59
CA LYS A 243 -8.91 -13.11 19.96
C LYS A 243 -8.32 -12.00 19.10
N TRP A 244 -7.03 -11.76 19.26
CA TRP A 244 -6.32 -10.75 18.48
C TRP A 244 -4.99 -11.33 18.01
N LEU A 245 -4.52 -10.83 16.88
CA LEU A 245 -3.22 -11.15 16.30
C LEU A 245 -2.33 -9.92 16.37
N ALA A 246 -1.05 -10.11 16.74
CA ALA A 246 -0.04 -9.07 16.77
C ALA A 246 1.10 -9.42 15.84
N TRP A 247 1.55 -8.48 15.00
CA TRP A 247 2.65 -8.73 14.08
C TRP A 247 3.38 -7.45 13.62
N ALA A 248 4.71 -7.39 13.74
CA ALA A 248 5.49 -6.24 13.33
C ALA A 248 6.37 -6.54 12.10
N ASP A 249 6.78 -5.46 11.42
CA ASP A 249 7.85 -5.47 10.40
C ASP A 249 7.59 -6.35 9.17
N ALA A 250 6.31 -6.57 8.83
CA ALA A 250 5.93 -7.50 7.76
C ALA A 250 6.14 -6.93 6.35
N GLY A 251 6.19 -5.61 6.21
CA GLY A 251 6.49 -4.95 4.93
C GLY A 251 5.53 -5.36 3.82
N GLN A 252 6.04 -5.47 2.60
CA GLN A 252 5.26 -5.97 1.47
C GLN A 252 6.17 -6.73 0.50
N ALA A 253 5.56 -7.59 -0.31
CA ALA A 253 6.25 -8.33 -1.35
C ALA A 253 5.38 -8.44 -2.62
N VAL A 254 6.05 -8.48 -3.78
CA VAL A 254 5.38 -8.68 -5.06
C VAL A 254 5.14 -10.17 -5.36
N ALA A 255 3.88 -10.58 -5.32
CA ALA A 255 3.46 -11.99 -5.49
C ALA A 255 3.84 -12.64 -6.85
N ASP A 256 4.17 -11.84 -7.88
CA ASP A 256 4.59 -12.34 -9.19
C ASP A 256 6.10 -12.55 -9.33
N GLY A 257 6.88 -12.36 -8.26
CA GLY A 257 8.33 -12.52 -8.23
C GLY A 257 9.09 -11.49 -9.08
N THR A 258 8.45 -10.36 -9.40
CA THR A 258 9.15 -9.20 -9.96
C THR A 258 10.02 -8.52 -8.91
N ASN A 259 10.79 -7.50 -9.29
CA ASN A 259 11.55 -6.69 -8.35
C ASN A 259 10.93 -5.30 -8.26
N GLU A 260 11.27 -4.60 -7.20
CA GLU A 260 10.91 -3.19 -6.97
C GLU A 260 12.07 -2.46 -6.30
N TYR A 261 11.89 -1.16 -6.06
CA TYR A 261 12.84 -0.43 -5.23
C TYR A 261 12.76 -0.93 -3.79
N ASP A 262 13.88 -0.89 -3.08
CA ASP A 262 13.98 -1.43 -1.73
C ASP A 262 13.58 -2.90 -1.58
N TYR A 263 14.00 -3.73 -2.53
CA TYR A 263 13.90 -5.19 -2.41
C TYR A 263 14.88 -5.71 -1.34
N TYR A 264 14.57 -5.47 -0.06
CA TYR A 264 15.07 -6.25 1.06
C TYR A 264 14.01 -7.29 1.42
N ASP A 265 14.42 -8.54 1.33
CA ASP A 265 13.67 -9.74 1.73
C ASP A 265 12.51 -10.21 0.82
N ASP A 266 12.73 -11.40 0.27
CA ASP A 266 11.82 -12.26 -0.48
C ASP A 266 10.73 -12.87 0.43
N TYR A 267 10.41 -12.20 1.55
CA TYR A 267 9.58 -12.75 2.61
C TYR A 267 8.16 -12.19 2.52
N ASP A 268 7.34 -12.86 1.71
CA ASP A 268 5.89 -12.67 1.73
C ASP A 268 5.35 -13.28 3.02
N GLU A 269 5.32 -12.43 4.03
CA GLU A 269 4.98 -12.79 5.38
C GLU A 269 3.54 -13.34 5.45
N LEU A 270 2.60 -12.69 4.77
CA LEU A 270 1.22 -13.16 4.58
C LEU A 270 1.13 -14.60 4.07
N ASN A 271 1.93 -14.96 3.05
CA ASN A 271 1.97 -16.32 2.52
C ASN A 271 2.69 -17.32 3.45
N SER A 272 3.48 -16.83 4.42
CA SER A 272 4.13 -17.64 5.44
C SER A 272 3.27 -17.89 6.69
N SER A 273 2.18 -17.12 6.86
CA SER A 273 1.20 -17.32 7.93
C SER A 273 0.60 -18.73 7.91
N PRO A 274 0.31 -19.35 9.06
CA PRO A 274 -0.37 -20.65 9.11
C PRO A 274 -1.77 -20.63 8.46
N TYR A 275 -2.33 -19.43 8.26
CA TYR A 275 -3.63 -19.22 7.61
C TYR A 275 -3.50 -18.71 6.16
N GLY A 276 -2.29 -18.37 5.70
CA GLY A 276 -2.05 -17.82 4.36
C GLY A 276 -2.93 -16.60 4.07
N THR A 277 -3.59 -16.61 2.90
CA THR A 277 -4.59 -15.61 2.47
C THR A 277 -6.05 -16.08 2.68
N ASP A 278 -6.28 -17.09 3.54
CA ASP A 278 -7.60 -17.66 3.78
C ASP A 278 -8.45 -16.76 4.68
N GLN A 279 -9.38 -16.04 4.05
CA GLN A 279 -10.39 -15.20 4.70
C GLN A 279 -11.17 -15.95 5.80
N GLN A 280 -11.67 -17.16 5.54
CA GLN A 280 -12.50 -17.88 6.52
C GLN A 280 -11.67 -18.31 7.72
N ALA A 281 -10.42 -18.68 7.49
CA ALA A 281 -9.50 -19.01 8.57
C ALA A 281 -9.30 -17.82 9.51
N TYR A 282 -9.06 -16.61 8.98
CA TYR A 282 -8.86 -15.43 9.80
C TYR A 282 -10.11 -14.96 10.52
N GLU A 283 -11.27 -14.91 9.85
CA GLU A 283 -12.56 -14.56 10.48
C GLU A 283 -12.91 -15.51 11.65
N SER A 284 -12.51 -16.79 11.55
CA SER A 284 -12.75 -17.77 12.62
C SER A 284 -11.71 -17.68 13.76
N ALA A 285 -10.51 -17.19 13.44
CA ALA A 285 -9.36 -17.19 14.32
C ALA A 285 -9.21 -15.89 15.13
N PHE A 286 -9.65 -14.75 14.61
CA PHE A 286 -9.39 -13.44 15.23
C PHE A 286 -10.58 -12.47 15.13
N ASP A 287 -10.74 -11.64 16.15
CA ASP A 287 -11.73 -10.56 16.23
C ASP A 287 -11.14 -9.20 15.81
N THR A 288 -9.81 -9.05 15.90
CA THR A 288 -9.08 -7.84 15.51
C THR A 288 -7.62 -8.16 15.21
N TRP A 289 -6.99 -7.27 14.45
CA TRP A 289 -5.58 -7.32 14.10
C TRP A 289 -4.85 -6.11 14.65
N GLU A 290 -3.65 -6.36 15.14
CA GLU A 290 -2.75 -5.33 15.60
C GLU A 290 -1.38 -5.47 14.94
N ILE A 291 -0.83 -4.30 14.62
CA ILE A 291 0.53 -4.00 14.17
C ILE A 291 0.79 -4.28 12.68
N GLU A 292 1.41 -3.28 12.04
CA GLU A 292 2.36 -3.45 10.94
C GLU A 292 3.11 -2.13 10.66
N GLN A 293 4.44 -2.22 10.44
CA GLN A 293 5.25 -1.17 9.78
C GLN A 293 5.17 -1.43 8.26
N ALA A 294 4.72 -0.43 7.51
CA ALA A 294 4.73 -0.44 6.07
C ALA A 294 5.93 0.38 5.59
N SER A 295 7.08 -0.26 5.48
CA SER A 295 8.24 0.38 4.89
C SER A 295 8.06 0.52 3.38
N ASP A 296 8.04 1.75 2.89
CA ASP A 296 8.23 2.03 1.47
C ASP A 296 9.53 2.79 1.17
N LEU A 297 10.32 3.12 2.20
CA LEU A 297 11.51 3.97 2.14
C LEU A 297 11.34 5.20 1.22
N GLY A 298 10.14 5.78 1.17
CA GLY A 298 9.81 6.93 0.32
C GLY A 298 9.48 6.62 -1.14
N PHE A 299 9.24 5.36 -1.50
CA PHE A 299 8.65 4.94 -2.77
C PHE A 299 7.14 4.78 -2.61
N VAL A 300 6.44 5.93 -2.52
CA VAL A 300 5.01 6.08 -2.20
C VAL A 300 4.06 5.09 -2.89
N THR A 301 4.41 4.61 -4.09
CA THR A 301 3.64 3.60 -4.83
C THR A 301 3.57 2.23 -4.15
N GLN A 302 4.46 1.93 -3.20
CA GLN A 302 4.48 0.66 -2.49
C GLN A 302 3.38 0.59 -1.42
N TRP A 303 2.91 1.73 -0.88
CA TRP A 303 1.69 1.74 -0.08
C TRP A 303 0.49 1.13 -0.83
N ASP A 304 0.36 1.41 -2.14
CA ASP A 304 -0.68 0.80 -2.97
C ASP A 304 -0.49 -0.73 -3.12
N VAL A 305 0.75 -1.23 -3.13
CA VAL A 305 1.05 -2.67 -3.17
C VAL A 305 0.71 -3.33 -1.84
N TYR A 306 1.21 -2.74 -0.76
CA TYR A 306 0.95 -3.12 0.63
C TYR A 306 -0.55 -3.33 0.89
N PHE A 307 -1.37 -2.30 0.62
CA PHE A 307 -2.80 -2.41 0.87
C PHE A 307 -3.51 -3.44 -0.02
N GLU A 308 -3.02 -3.70 -1.24
CA GLU A 308 -3.59 -4.79 -2.06
C GLU A 308 -3.16 -6.17 -1.55
N GLN A 309 -1.93 -6.32 -1.07
CA GLN A 309 -1.44 -7.58 -0.48
C GLN A 309 -2.27 -7.97 0.74
N TYR A 310 -2.57 -7.01 1.63
CA TYR A 310 -3.32 -7.21 2.86
C TYR A 310 -4.85 -7.10 2.74
N LYS A 311 -5.36 -6.67 1.58
CA LYS A 311 -6.80 -6.54 1.30
C LYS A 311 -7.67 -7.73 1.72
N PRO A 312 -7.27 -9.00 1.54
CA PRO A 312 -8.08 -10.14 1.99
C PRO A 312 -8.36 -10.16 3.50
N ILE A 313 -7.59 -9.42 4.28
CA ILE A 313 -7.68 -9.36 5.75
C ILE A 313 -8.23 -8.01 6.19
N TYR A 314 -7.67 -6.93 5.63
CA TYR A 314 -7.96 -5.56 6.04
C TYR A 314 -9.41 -5.16 5.75
N THR A 315 -10.05 -5.82 4.78
CA THR A 315 -11.48 -5.62 4.47
C THR A 315 -12.42 -6.37 5.42
N LEU A 316 -11.91 -7.21 6.31
CA LEU A 316 -12.71 -8.08 7.17
C LEU A 316 -12.54 -7.75 8.65
N LEU A 317 -11.32 -7.41 9.04
CA LEU A 317 -10.93 -7.25 10.42
C LEU A 317 -10.38 -5.84 10.64
N PRO A 318 -10.85 -5.11 11.66
CA PRO A 318 -10.26 -3.84 12.05
C PRO A 318 -8.79 -4.02 12.44
N VAL A 319 -7.94 -3.23 11.79
CA VAL A 319 -6.48 -3.20 11.96
C VAL A 319 -6.11 -1.96 12.75
N MET A 320 -5.35 -2.16 13.83
CA MET A 320 -4.85 -1.09 14.69
C MET A 320 -3.32 -1.02 14.55
N THR A 321 -2.81 0.10 14.04
CA THR A 321 -1.39 0.26 13.68
C THR A 321 -0.70 1.32 14.53
N LEU A 322 0.62 1.22 14.64
CA LEU A 322 1.53 2.22 15.19
C LEU A 322 2.70 2.42 14.20
N PRO A 323 3.23 3.64 14.04
CA PRO A 323 4.35 3.88 13.14
C PRO A 323 5.67 3.52 13.84
N GLY A 324 6.59 2.90 13.10
CA GLY A 324 7.98 2.77 13.50
C GLY A 324 8.89 3.70 12.70
N ASN A 325 10.18 3.40 12.73
CA ASN A 325 11.23 4.22 12.12
C ASN A 325 11.06 4.34 10.60
N HIS A 326 10.57 3.29 9.92
CA HIS A 326 10.37 3.30 8.46
C HIS A 326 9.19 4.16 8.02
N GLU A 327 8.23 4.45 8.90
CA GLU A 327 7.18 5.42 8.57
C GLU A 327 7.62 6.84 8.93
N ARG A 328 8.41 7.00 10.00
CA ARG A 328 8.48 8.28 10.71
C ARG A 328 9.83 8.99 10.72
N ASP A 329 10.94 8.26 10.70
CA ASP A 329 12.26 8.82 10.99
C ASP A 329 12.75 9.71 9.87
N ALA A 330 12.93 10.99 10.20
CA ALA A 330 13.30 12.00 9.22
C ALA A 330 13.84 13.29 9.87
N PRO A 331 14.74 14.01 9.18
CA PRO A 331 15.32 15.27 9.66
C PRO A 331 14.28 16.33 10.02
N ALA A 332 14.44 16.95 11.20
CA ALA A 332 13.70 18.15 11.62
C ALA A 332 12.17 17.97 11.70
N THR A 333 11.69 16.77 11.99
CA THR A 333 10.25 16.43 12.04
C THR A 333 9.71 16.18 13.45
N GLY A 334 10.53 16.41 14.48
CA GLY A 334 10.22 16.03 15.86
C GLY A 334 10.48 14.56 16.17
N ASP A 335 11.04 13.82 15.22
CA ASP A 335 11.60 12.47 15.42
C ASP A 335 12.71 12.49 16.49
N ARG A 336 12.63 11.51 17.39
CA ARG A 336 13.56 11.27 18.50
C ARG A 336 14.90 10.68 18.04
N TYR A 337 14.94 9.85 17.00
CA TYR A 337 16.14 9.10 16.61
C TYR A 337 16.99 9.83 15.58
N TYR A 338 16.43 10.70 14.73
CA TYR A 338 17.23 11.48 13.78
C TYR A 338 18.43 12.22 14.41
N PRO A 339 18.30 12.94 15.54
CA PRO A 339 19.46 13.60 16.17
C PRO A 339 20.57 12.64 16.60
N LEU A 340 20.25 11.37 16.85
CA LEU A 340 21.15 10.33 17.33
C LEU A 340 21.80 9.58 16.17
N GLU A 341 21.01 9.15 15.19
CA GLU A 341 21.45 8.25 14.12
C GLU A 341 21.82 8.98 12.83
N LYS A 342 21.27 10.19 12.62
CA LYS A 342 21.37 10.95 11.37
C LYS A 342 20.97 10.15 10.13
N LYS A 343 20.08 9.17 10.30
CA LYS A 343 19.50 8.38 9.21
C LYS A 343 18.08 8.86 8.92
N THR A 344 17.60 8.57 7.73
CA THR A 344 16.22 8.84 7.29
C THR A 344 15.60 7.52 6.91
N ASP A 345 15.23 6.73 7.91
CA ASP A 345 14.69 5.39 7.68
C ASP A 345 13.33 5.46 6.98
N SER A 346 12.61 6.59 7.08
CA SER A 346 11.39 6.80 6.30
C SER A 346 11.62 7.22 4.84
N GLY A 347 12.86 7.34 4.36
CA GLY A 347 13.11 7.83 3.00
C GLY A 347 12.51 9.22 2.69
N GLY A 348 12.22 10.01 3.73
CA GLY A 348 11.64 11.33 3.64
C GLY A 348 10.11 11.40 3.77
N GLU A 349 9.44 10.30 4.12
CA GLU A 349 7.98 10.27 4.34
C GLU A 349 7.53 11.05 5.58
N ALA A 350 8.33 10.98 6.67
CA ALA A 350 8.06 11.67 7.93
C ALA A 350 6.66 11.43 8.55
N GLY A 351 6.09 10.25 8.33
CA GLY A 351 4.80 9.80 8.85
C GLY A 351 3.59 10.28 8.05
N PHE A 352 3.76 11.12 7.03
CA PHE A 352 2.62 11.69 6.30
C PHE A 352 1.75 10.62 5.61
N PRO A 353 2.32 9.64 4.88
CA PRO A 353 1.52 8.58 4.29
C PRO A 353 0.84 7.70 5.33
N TYR A 354 1.57 7.28 6.38
CA TYR A 354 1.01 6.53 7.50
C TYR A 354 -0.22 7.23 8.11
N GLU A 355 -0.08 8.49 8.55
CA GLU A 355 -1.13 9.22 9.27
C GLU A 355 -2.41 9.45 8.43
N LEU A 356 -2.25 9.54 7.11
CA LEU A 356 -3.35 9.85 6.19
C LEU A 356 -3.97 8.61 5.54
N ARG A 357 -3.21 7.51 5.43
CA ARG A 357 -3.72 6.22 4.93
C ARG A 357 -4.27 5.36 6.06
N LEU A 358 -3.73 5.44 7.28
CA LEU A 358 -4.12 4.61 8.43
C LEU A 358 -4.70 5.47 9.56
N LYS A 359 -6.02 5.71 9.51
CA LYS A 359 -6.72 6.49 10.53
C LYS A 359 -6.87 5.72 11.84
N MET A 360 -6.08 6.13 12.83
CA MET A 360 -6.16 5.66 14.20
C MET A 360 -6.83 6.69 15.13
N PRO A 361 -7.34 6.29 16.32
CA PRO A 361 -8.00 7.19 17.26
C PRO A 361 -7.00 8.06 18.06
N THR A 362 -6.08 8.70 17.34
CA THR A 362 -5.06 9.57 17.90
C THR A 362 -5.64 10.90 18.41
N PRO A 363 -5.09 11.49 19.49
CA PRO A 363 -5.53 12.80 19.99
C PRO A 363 -5.43 13.92 18.95
N THR A 364 -4.36 13.87 18.13
CA THR A 364 -4.14 14.75 16.99
C THR A 364 -3.49 13.94 15.87
N GLN A 365 -3.53 14.44 14.64
CA GLN A 365 -2.93 13.74 13.50
C GLN A 365 -1.44 13.43 13.69
N ARG A 366 -0.68 14.31 14.38
CA ARG A 366 0.77 14.14 14.64
C ARG A 366 1.08 13.49 16.00
N SER A 367 0.06 13.07 16.75
CA SER A 367 0.22 12.39 18.04
C SER A 367 0.00 10.91 17.83
N GLU A 368 1.04 10.18 17.45
CA GLU A 368 0.98 8.80 16.97
C GLU A 368 0.85 7.79 18.14
N TRP A 369 0.03 8.11 19.13
CA TRP A 369 -0.26 7.30 20.31
C TRP A 369 -1.76 7.38 20.62
N TYR A 370 -2.33 6.29 21.12
CA TYR A 370 -3.76 6.20 21.41
C TYR A 370 -4.08 5.01 22.31
N SER A 371 -5.33 4.89 22.74
CA SER A 371 -5.82 3.76 23.52
C SER A 371 -7.23 3.39 23.09
N PHE A 372 -7.59 2.13 23.31
CA PHE A 372 -8.93 1.62 23.03
C PHE A 372 -9.22 0.37 23.87
N ASN A 373 -10.51 0.06 24.03
CA ASN A 373 -10.95 -1.16 24.70
C ASN A 373 -11.42 -2.18 23.67
N HIS A 374 -11.06 -3.44 23.87
CA HIS A 374 -11.54 -4.55 23.06
C HIS A 374 -11.83 -5.75 23.98
N GLY A 375 -13.11 -5.97 24.28
CA GLY A 375 -13.55 -6.96 25.27
C GLY A 375 -12.91 -6.73 26.66
N PRO A 376 -12.23 -7.72 27.26
CA PRO A 376 -11.65 -7.61 28.60
C PRO A 376 -10.29 -6.88 28.63
N VAL A 377 -9.84 -6.33 27.50
CA VAL A 377 -8.50 -5.74 27.33
C VAL A 377 -8.60 -4.24 27.08
N HIS A 378 -7.77 -3.49 27.78
CA HIS A 378 -7.46 -2.10 27.47
C HIS A 378 -6.08 -2.04 26.79
N PHE A 379 -6.05 -1.56 25.55
CA PHE A 379 -4.85 -1.42 24.74
C PHE A 379 -4.36 0.02 24.80
N ILE A 380 -3.05 0.16 24.92
CA ILE A 380 -2.34 1.44 24.82
C ILE A 380 -1.28 1.29 23.73
N GLN A 381 -1.37 2.11 22.70
CA GLN A 381 -0.35 2.20 21.67
C GLN A 381 0.47 3.48 21.87
N THR A 382 1.79 3.30 21.80
CA THR A 382 2.79 4.33 21.97
C THR A 382 3.65 4.42 20.72
N SER A 383 4.26 5.59 20.49
CA SER A 383 5.20 5.80 19.39
C SER A 383 6.61 5.89 19.95
N THR A 384 7.47 4.96 19.51
CA THR A 384 8.90 4.94 19.79
C THR A 384 9.64 6.11 19.15
N GLU A 385 9.15 6.58 18.01
CA GLU A 385 9.80 7.61 17.19
C GLU A 385 9.53 9.03 17.68
N GLN A 386 8.60 9.18 18.63
CA GLN A 386 8.29 10.45 19.28
C GLN A 386 8.78 10.46 20.74
N PRO A 387 9.05 11.63 21.35
CA PRO A 387 9.49 11.68 22.73
C PRO A 387 8.50 11.02 23.72
N PHE A 388 8.90 9.93 24.36
CA PHE A 388 8.11 9.19 25.36
C PHE A 388 8.63 9.32 26.81
N GLY A 389 9.71 10.08 27.03
CA GLY A 389 10.30 10.29 28.35
C GLY A 389 9.41 11.10 29.30
N ALA A 390 9.66 11.00 30.61
CA ALA A 390 8.89 11.71 31.63
C ALA A 390 8.74 13.21 31.33
N GLY A 391 7.49 13.70 31.38
CA GLY A 391 7.15 15.08 31.05
C GLY A 391 6.80 15.34 29.58
N SER A 392 7.01 14.39 28.66
CA SER A 392 6.57 14.52 27.28
C SER A 392 5.04 14.45 27.13
N PRO A 393 4.46 14.96 26.03
CA PRO A 393 3.03 14.81 25.75
C PRO A 393 2.56 13.35 25.75
N GLN A 394 3.35 12.45 25.17
CA GLN A 394 3.06 11.02 25.14
C GLN A 394 3.08 10.40 26.54
N TRP A 395 4.07 10.74 27.37
CA TRP A 395 4.11 10.29 28.76
C TRP A 395 2.89 10.76 29.56
N GLN A 396 2.48 12.02 29.38
CA GLN A 396 1.28 12.56 30.02
C GLN A 396 0.01 11.84 29.55
N PHE A 397 -0.09 11.53 28.26
CA PHE A 397 -1.17 10.72 27.71
C PHE A 397 -1.25 9.36 28.42
N VAL A 398 -0.15 8.59 28.45
CA VAL A 398 -0.13 7.25 29.07
C VAL A 398 -0.49 7.30 30.55
N VAL A 399 0.04 8.27 31.30
CA VAL A 399 -0.27 8.43 32.73
C VAL A 399 -1.76 8.73 32.95
N ASN A 400 -2.33 9.64 32.15
CA ASN A 400 -3.74 10.00 32.28
C ASN A 400 -4.66 8.84 31.86
N ASP A 401 -4.32 8.16 30.77
CA ASP A 401 -5.08 7.04 30.23
C ASP A 401 -5.14 5.87 31.23
N LEU A 402 -4.00 5.49 31.81
CA LEU A 402 -3.93 4.44 32.84
C LEU A 402 -4.76 4.75 34.10
N GLN A 403 -4.96 6.03 34.43
CA GLN A 403 -5.82 6.41 35.56
C GLN A 403 -7.31 6.18 35.29
N THR A 404 -7.71 6.08 34.01
CA THR A 404 -9.10 5.84 33.62
C THR A 404 -9.47 4.36 33.55
N VAL A 405 -8.49 3.46 33.61
CA VAL A 405 -8.71 2.02 33.43
C VAL A 405 -9.42 1.42 34.66
N ASP A 406 -10.65 0.97 34.46
CA ASP A 406 -11.36 0.12 35.42
C ASP A 406 -10.97 -1.35 35.20
N ARG A 407 -10.06 -1.85 36.04
CA ARG A 407 -9.58 -3.24 35.99
C ARG A 407 -10.64 -4.29 36.36
N SER A 408 -11.81 -3.87 36.88
CA SER A 408 -12.96 -4.76 37.06
C SER A 408 -13.74 -4.98 35.75
N VAL A 409 -13.56 -4.10 34.76
CA VAL A 409 -14.15 -4.18 33.42
C VAL A 409 -13.14 -4.69 32.41
N THR A 410 -11.95 -4.09 32.36
CA THR A 410 -10.83 -4.49 31.49
C THR A 410 -9.66 -4.96 32.35
N PRO A 411 -9.69 -6.22 32.85
CA PRO A 411 -8.65 -6.73 33.74
C PRO A 411 -7.28 -6.84 33.07
N TRP A 412 -7.19 -6.87 31.75
CA TRP A 412 -5.93 -6.88 31.00
C TRP A 412 -5.59 -5.48 30.50
N VAL A 413 -4.34 -5.07 30.70
CA VAL A 413 -3.78 -3.84 30.12
C VAL A 413 -2.57 -4.26 29.30
N ILE A 414 -2.59 -3.96 28.01
CA ILE A 414 -1.52 -4.30 27.06
C ILE A 414 -0.99 -3.01 26.48
N VAL A 415 0.33 -2.86 26.45
CA VAL A 415 1.02 -1.70 25.88
C VAL A 415 1.84 -2.19 24.70
N LEU A 416 1.67 -1.52 23.55
CA LEU A 416 2.41 -1.81 22.31
C LEU A 416 3.14 -0.54 21.84
N PHE A 417 4.30 -0.77 21.24
CA PHE A 417 5.27 0.26 20.89
C PHE A 417 6.12 -0.22 19.72
#